data_AF-A0A2S6AZ05-F1
#
_entry.id   AF-A0A2S6AZ05-F1
#
_cell.length_a   1.000
_cell.length_b   1.000
_cell.length_c   1.000
_cell.angle_alpha   90.00
_cell.angle_beta   90.00
_cell.angle_gamma   90.00
#
_symmetry.space_group_name_H-M   'P 1'
#
loop_
_entity.id
_entity.type
_entity.pdbx_description
1 polymer ?
#
loop_
_entity_poly.entity_id
_entity_poly.type
_entity_poly.pdbx_seq_one_letter_code
_entity_poly.pdbx_strand_id
1 'polypeptide(L)'
;SDNATYKHDEDGDLHPGETVEEKISLSERFGLWLSFYPFKQDDYLGIVAHWLAAFGCSVPQIADARAEALQWALQRGSRSGRVAWQ
;
A
#
# COMPACT_ATOMS: atom_id res chain seq x y z
N SER A 1 16.54 23.32 16.08
CA SER A 1 17.55 22.66 15.23
C SER A 1 18.33 21.74 16.14
N ASP A 2 17.80 20.54 16.39
CA ASP A 2 18.24 19.71 17.52
C ASP A 2 18.46 18.26 17.12
N ASN A 3 19.09 18.04 15.97
CA ASN A 3 19.58 16.72 15.54
C ASN A 3 21.08 16.53 15.83
N ALA A 4 21.66 17.27 16.79
CA ALA A 4 23.11 17.37 16.97
C ALA A 4 23.69 16.59 18.16
N THR A 5 23.02 15.56 18.66
CA THR A 5 23.59 14.70 19.73
C THR A 5 23.19 13.25 19.57
N TYR A 6 23.64 12.62 18.50
CA TYR A 6 23.72 11.15 18.42
C TYR A 6 25.16 10.76 18.74
N LYS A 7 25.39 10.23 19.95
CA LYS A 7 26.67 9.60 20.30
C LYS A 7 26.44 8.09 20.28
N HIS A 8 27.12 7.40 19.37
CA HIS A 8 27.27 5.96 19.46
C HIS A 8 28.25 5.65 20.60
N ASP A 9 27.84 4.78 21.53
CA ASP A 9 28.78 4.11 22.43
C ASP A 9 29.40 2.89 21.72
N GLU A 10 30.59 2.50 22.14
CA GLU A 10 31.52 1.63 21.44
C GLU A 10 31.16 0.13 21.51
N ASP A 11 30.06 -0.23 22.17
CA ASP A 11 29.65 -1.62 22.43
C ASP A 11 28.40 -2.10 21.66
N GLY A 12 27.99 -1.41 20.59
CA GLY A 12 27.19 -2.01 19.50
C GLY A 12 25.80 -2.58 19.84
N ASP A 13 25.32 -2.42 21.08
CA ASP A 13 24.01 -2.94 21.47
C ASP A 13 22.93 -1.92 21.08
N LEU A 14 22.41 -2.09 19.86
CA LEU A 14 21.19 -1.46 19.42
C LEU A 14 20.03 -2.06 20.24
N HIS A 15 19.62 -1.39 21.32
CA HIS A 15 18.47 -1.81 22.12
C HIS A 15 17.22 -1.96 21.23
N PRO A 16 16.70 -3.19 21.02
CA PRO A 16 15.59 -3.41 20.08
C PRO A 16 14.27 -2.76 20.53
N GLY A 17 14.16 -2.38 21.79
CA GLY A 17 13.00 -1.71 22.38
C GLY A 17 12.92 -0.21 22.07
N GLU A 18 14.05 0.48 21.91
CA GLU A 18 14.07 1.95 21.75
C GLU A 18 13.48 2.36 20.39
N THR A 19 13.74 1.59 19.32
CA THR A 19 13.26 1.92 17.97
C THR A 19 11.73 1.86 17.81
N VAL A 20 11.05 1.03 18.60
CA VAL A 20 9.58 0.89 18.56
C VAL A 20 8.92 2.03 19.32
N GLU A 21 9.44 2.34 20.51
CA GLU A 21 8.95 3.46 21.32
C GLU A 21 9.16 4.80 20.62
N GLU A 22 10.28 4.99 19.92
CA GLU A 22 10.55 6.22 19.18
C GLU A 22 9.54 6.45 18.04
N LYS A 23 9.18 5.39 17.29
CA LYS A 23 8.18 5.44 16.21
C LYS A 23 6.77 5.72 16.72
N ILE A 24 6.40 5.13 17.86
CA ILE A 24 5.10 5.38 18.52
C ILE A 24 5.06 6.84 19.00
N SER A 25 6.13 7.32 19.64
CA SER A 25 6.23 8.71 20.11
C SER A 25 6.19 9.73 18.97
N LEU A 26 6.71 9.39 17.79
CA LEU A 26 6.67 10.28 16.62
C LEU A 26 5.23 10.47 16.13
N SER A 27 4.48 9.38 15.94
CA SER A 27 3.07 9.44 15.51
C SER A 27 2.17 10.16 16.51
N GLU A 28 2.40 9.99 17.82
CA GLU A 28 1.64 10.66 18.86
C GLU A 28 1.89 12.17 18.92
N ARG A 29 3.12 12.63 18.58
CA ARG A 29 3.46 14.06 18.54
C ARG A 29 2.80 14.82 17.39
N PHE A 30 2.51 14.15 16.28
CA PHE A 30 1.81 14.77 15.15
C PHE A 30 0.29 14.60 15.21
N GLY A 31 -0.21 13.63 15.97
CA GLY A 31 -1.65 13.37 16.12
C GLY A 31 -2.35 12.96 14.82
N LEU A 32 -1.60 12.50 13.81
CA LEU A 32 -2.13 12.16 12.49
C LEU A 32 -2.35 10.65 12.36
N TRP A 33 -3.60 10.27 12.12
CA TRP A 33 -3.99 8.90 11.77
C TRP A 33 -4.26 8.83 10.26
N LEU A 34 -3.44 8.06 9.54
CA LEU A 34 -3.68 7.79 8.12
C LEU A 34 -4.49 6.50 7.97
N SER A 35 -5.78 6.65 7.69
CA SER A 35 -6.67 5.52 7.44
C SER A 35 -6.57 5.06 5.98
N PHE A 36 -6.51 3.75 5.78
CA PHE A 36 -6.62 3.14 4.45
C PHE A 36 -8.01 2.52 4.28
N TYR A 37 -8.81 3.11 3.40
CA TYR A 37 -10.12 2.58 3.10
C TYR A 37 -10.01 1.40 2.12
N PRO A 38 -10.83 0.34 2.31
CA PRO A 38 -10.87 -0.76 1.37
C PRO A 38 -11.38 -0.26 0.01
N PHE A 39 -10.76 -0.74 -1.06
CA PHE A 39 -11.17 -0.44 -2.42
C PHE A 39 -12.61 -0.91 -2.68
N LYS A 40 -13.42 -0.02 -3.27
CA LYS A 40 -14.69 -0.45 -3.85
C LYS A 40 -14.39 -1.28 -5.09
N GLN A 41 -15.36 -2.11 -5.47
CA GLN A 41 -15.24 -2.93 -6.66
C GLN A 41 -14.99 -2.09 -7.92
N ASP A 42 -15.68 -0.96 -8.06
CA ASP A 42 -15.54 -0.10 -9.23
C ASP A 42 -14.17 0.60 -9.26
N ASP A 43 -13.61 0.97 -8.10
CA ASP A 43 -12.24 1.49 -8.02
C ASP A 43 -11.22 0.44 -8.50
N TYR A 44 -11.38 -0.81 -8.05
CA TYR A 44 -10.57 -1.93 -8.49
C TYR A 44 -10.68 -2.16 -10.00
N LEU A 45 -11.90 -2.20 -10.54
CA LEU A 45 -12.13 -2.38 -11.97
C LEU A 45 -11.61 -1.20 -12.81
N GLY A 46 -11.63 0.02 -12.27
CA GLY A 46 -11.00 1.18 -12.89
C GLY A 46 -9.49 1.02 -13.04
N ILE A 47 -8.81 0.47 -12.02
CA ILE A 47 -7.36 0.20 -12.09
C ILE A 47 -7.07 -0.94 -13.06
N VAL A 48 -7.88 -2.00 -13.08
CA VAL A 48 -7.74 -3.08 -14.07
C VAL A 48 -7.89 -2.53 -15.49
N ALA A 49 -8.92 -1.72 -15.74
CA ALA A 49 -9.14 -1.08 -17.03
C ALA A 49 -7.96 -0.18 -17.45
N HIS A 50 -7.39 0.56 -16.49
CA HIS A 50 -6.19 1.37 -16.72
C HIS A 50 -5.01 0.52 -17.23
N TRP A 51 -4.72 -0.60 -16.59
CA TRP A 51 -3.62 -1.46 -16.98
C TRP A 51 -3.87 -2.21 -18.30
N LEU A 52 -5.07 -2.73 -18.50
CA LEU A 52 -5.43 -3.36 -19.78
C LEU A 52 -5.33 -2.37 -20.94
N ALA A 53 -5.78 -1.12 -20.75
CA ALA A 53 -5.58 -0.06 -21.74
C ALA A 53 -4.10 0.24 -21.98
N ALA A 54 -3.29 0.30 -20.91
CA ALA A 54 -1.83 0.49 -21.03
C ALA A 54 -1.14 -0.67 -21.78
N PHE A 55 -1.71 -1.87 -21.76
CA PHE A 55 -1.26 -3.03 -22.54
C PHE A 55 -1.86 -3.11 -23.95
N GLY A 56 -2.67 -2.14 -24.35
CA GLY A 56 -3.24 -2.06 -25.70
C GLY A 56 -4.55 -2.82 -25.89
N CYS A 57 -5.22 -3.25 -24.81
CA CYS A 57 -6.57 -3.81 -24.92
C CYS A 57 -7.57 -2.73 -25.36
N SER A 58 -8.45 -3.09 -26.29
CA SER A 58 -9.55 -2.24 -26.72
C SER A 58 -10.65 -2.13 -25.66
N VAL A 59 -11.49 -1.10 -25.76
CA VAL A 59 -12.62 -0.88 -24.84
C VAL A 59 -13.54 -2.10 -24.72
N PRO A 60 -13.92 -2.81 -25.82
CA PRO A 60 -14.69 -4.05 -25.71
C PRO A 60 -13.97 -5.15 -24.92
N GLN A 61 -12.67 -5.38 -25.19
CA GLN A 61 -11.89 -6.39 -24.46
C GLN A 61 -11.78 -6.07 -22.96
N ILE A 62 -11.67 -4.79 -22.60
CA ILE A 62 -11.66 -4.34 -21.21
C ILE A 62 -13.02 -4.60 -20.54
N ALA A 63 -14.12 -4.35 -21.25
CA ALA A 63 -15.46 -4.62 -20.74
C ALA A 63 -15.69 -6.12 -20.50
N ASP A 64 -15.23 -6.96 -21.43
CA ASP A 64 -15.35 -8.42 -21.35
C ASP A 64 -14.51 -8.99 -20.19
N ALA A 65 -13.34 -8.40 -19.90
CA ALA A 65 -12.46 -8.82 -18.80
C ALA A 65 -13.02 -8.58 -17.39
N ARG A 66 -14.17 -7.90 -17.24
CA ARG A 66 -14.74 -7.54 -15.92
C ARG A 66 -14.96 -8.75 -15.02
N ALA A 67 -15.54 -9.83 -15.55
CA ALA A 67 -15.84 -11.02 -14.75
C ALA A 67 -14.55 -11.72 -14.28
N GLU A 68 -13.58 -11.85 -15.18
CA GLU A 68 -12.28 -12.47 -14.90
C GLU A 68 -11.49 -11.69 -13.85
N ALA A 69 -11.48 -10.36 -13.95
CA ALA A 69 -10.85 -9.50 -12.95
C ALA A 69 -11.46 -9.70 -11.55
N LEU A 70 -12.78 -9.83 -11.44
CA LEU A 70 -13.42 -10.07 -10.14
C LEU A 70 -13.08 -11.46 -9.58
N GLN A 71 -12.98 -12.47 -10.44
CA GLN A 71 -12.53 -13.80 -10.02
C GLN A 71 -11.06 -13.78 -9.57
N TRP A 72 -10.20 -13.04 -10.28
CA TRP A 72 -8.81 -12.86 -9.90
C TRP A 72 -8.66 -12.21 -8.53
N ALA A 73 -9.38 -11.11 -8.27
CA ALA A 73 -9.39 -10.47 -6.97
C ALA A 73 -9.87 -11.40 -5.83
N LEU A 74 -10.86 -12.25 -6.12
CA LEU A 74 -11.37 -13.24 -5.16
C LEU A 74 -10.28 -14.28 -4.83
N GLN A 75 -9.60 -14.82 -5.84
CA GLN A 75 -8.51 -15.79 -5.67
C GLN A 75 -7.34 -15.21 -4.87
N ARG A 76 -7.05 -13.92 -5.02
CA ARG A 76 -5.99 -13.20 -4.29
C ARG A 76 -6.45 -12.65 -2.94
N GLY A 77 -7.74 -12.77 -2.61
CA GLY A 77 -8.33 -12.31 -1.35
C GLY A 77 -8.33 -10.78 -1.16
N SER A 78 -8.13 -9.99 -2.22
CA SER A 78 -8.04 -8.53 -2.13
C SER A 78 -8.35 -7.83 -3.45
N ARG A 79 -8.96 -6.64 -3.36
CA ARG A 79 -9.21 -5.73 -4.47
C ARG A 79 -8.24 -4.55 -4.44
N SER A 80 -6.94 -4.81 -4.36
CA SER A 80 -5.93 -3.73 -4.30
C SER A 80 -5.39 -3.40 -5.68
N GLY A 81 -4.81 -2.20 -5.84
CA GLY A 81 -4.09 -1.84 -7.07
C GLY A 81 -2.92 -2.78 -7.39
N ARG A 82 -2.28 -3.36 -6.36
CA ARG A 82 -1.26 -4.40 -6.55
C ARG A 82 -1.84 -5.67 -7.18
N VAL A 83 -3.03 -6.10 -6.76
CA VAL A 83 -3.72 -7.27 -7.35
C VAL A 83 -4.21 -6.95 -8.76
N ALA A 84 -4.64 -5.72 -9.03
CA ALA A 84 -5.09 -5.30 -10.36
C ALA A 84 -3.97 -5.30 -11.42
N TRP A 85 -2.70 -5.22 -11.02
CA TRP A 85 -1.53 -5.25 -11.90
C TRP A 85 -1.02 -6.66 -12.22
N GLN A 86 -1.28 -7.63 -11.33
CA GLN A 86 -0.79 -9.02 -11.45
C GLN A 86 -1.60 -9.79 -12.47
#